data_AF-A0A9W7DMW7-F1
#
_entry.id   AF-A0A9W7DMW7-F1
#
_cell.length_a   1.000
_cell.length_b   1.000
_cell.length_c   1.000
_cell.angle_alpha   90.00
_cell.angle_beta   90.00
_cell.angle_gamma   90.00
#
_symmetry.space_group_name_H-M   'P 1'
#
loop_
_entity.id
_entity.type
_entity.pdbx_description
1 polymer ?
#
loop_
_entity_poly.entity_id
_entity_poly.type
_entity_poly.pdbx_seq_one_letter_code
_entity_poly.pdbx_strand_id
1 'polypeptide(L)'
;MAEAKEGGELIVGHGPGLVHRFVNFAFQTINNDMGEFFADNCSKFEQDFDSYQKQGETLEQYACYQEYQGKLEEQLQKFVEQEEFDDEEECMMEIQRLVKEDLEKHKEQMKMMMKALKKAQKRAMKAIKRAQRAANGELDDVEDDLDEEDKSSSDSDNDDKDGGDDRLAPMMVFFSPTTLEQLVEMVMNLGEYQTL
;
A
#
# COMPACT_ATOMS: atom_id res chain seq x y z
N MET A 1 -21.70 39.27 32.54
CA MET A 1 -20.45 38.56 32.25
C MET A 1 -20.82 37.11 32.09
N ALA A 2 -21.04 36.67 30.84
CA ALA A 2 -21.33 35.28 30.52
C ALA A 2 -20.06 34.72 29.88
N GLU A 3 -19.45 33.76 30.57
CA GLU A 3 -18.27 33.04 30.11
C GLU A 3 -18.66 32.17 28.91
N ALA A 4 -17.95 32.38 27.80
CA ALA A 4 -18.07 31.59 26.59
C ALA A 4 -17.55 30.18 26.87
N LYS A 5 -18.37 29.17 26.57
CA LYS A 5 -17.94 27.79 26.48
C LYS A 5 -17.03 27.66 25.26
N GLU A 6 -15.76 27.30 25.48
CA GLU A 6 -14.88 26.75 24.45
C GLU A 6 -15.44 25.40 24.00
N GLY A 7 -16.28 25.43 22.96
CA GLY A 7 -16.56 24.27 22.14
C GLY A 7 -15.39 24.10 21.19
N GLY A 8 -14.52 23.12 21.48
CA GLY A 8 -13.50 22.69 20.53
C GLY A 8 -14.16 22.04 19.32
N GLU A 9 -14.47 22.84 18.30
CA GLU A 9 -14.66 22.34 16.94
C GLU A 9 -13.31 21.77 16.48
N LEU A 10 -13.14 20.46 16.68
CA LEU A 10 -12.22 19.66 15.89
C LEU A 10 -12.76 19.71 14.46
N ILE A 11 -12.21 20.63 13.66
CA ILE A 11 -12.34 20.56 12.20
C ILE A 11 -11.78 19.18 11.83
N VAL A 12 -12.65 18.22 11.54
CA VAL A 12 -12.27 16.91 11.02
C VAL A 12 -11.77 17.17 9.61
N GLY A 13 -10.50 17.58 9.50
CA GLY A 13 -9.82 17.52 8.23
C GLY A 13 -9.75 16.05 7.84
N HIS A 14 -10.41 15.67 6.74
CA HIS A 14 -10.33 14.35 6.10
C HIS A 14 -8.93 14.09 5.53
N GLY A 15 -7.91 14.16 6.38
CA GLY A 15 -6.53 13.83 6.04
C GLY A 15 -6.28 12.31 6.09
N PRO A 16 -5.00 11.89 6.10
CA PRO A 16 -4.61 10.47 6.14
C PRO A 16 -5.23 9.66 7.30
N GLY A 17 -5.71 10.33 8.34
CA GLY A 17 -6.45 9.72 9.45
C GLY A 17 -7.77 9.07 9.04
N LEU A 18 -8.43 9.53 7.97
CA LEU A 18 -9.67 8.93 7.47
C LEU A 18 -9.43 7.48 7.02
N VAL A 19 -8.38 7.24 6.22
CA VAL A 19 -8.03 5.90 5.73
C VAL A 19 -7.72 4.94 6.88
N HIS A 20 -6.98 5.41 7.89
CA HIS A 20 -6.71 4.60 9.08
C HIS A 20 -7.97 4.27 9.90
N ARG A 21 -8.90 5.24 10.04
CA ARG A 21 -10.18 5.00 10.71
C ARG A 21 -11.05 4.02 9.93
N PHE A 22 -11.12 4.15 8.61
CA PHE A 22 -11.81 3.20 7.74
C PHE A 22 -11.25 1.79 7.86
N VAL A 23 -9.92 1.64 7.81
CA VAL A 23 -9.26 0.34 7.97
C VAL A 23 -9.58 -0.27 9.33
N ASN A 24 -9.46 0.50 10.41
CA ASN A 24 -9.79 0.03 11.75
C ASN A 24 -11.28 -0.34 11.88
N PHE A 25 -12.16 0.46 11.29
CA PHE A 25 -13.59 0.16 11.21
C PHE A 25 -13.83 -1.17 10.49
N ALA A 26 -13.24 -1.39 9.32
CA ALA A 26 -13.43 -2.64 8.58
C ALA A 26 -12.94 -3.86 9.36
N PHE A 27 -11.77 -3.75 10.02
CA PHE A 27 -11.27 -4.81 10.89
C PHE A 27 -12.18 -5.07 12.09
N GLN A 28 -12.71 -4.02 12.72
CA GLN A 28 -13.65 -4.12 13.83
C GLN A 28 -14.95 -4.81 13.38
N THR A 29 -15.50 -4.38 12.23
CA THR A 29 -16.73 -4.91 11.68
C THR A 29 -16.60 -6.40 11.36
N ILE A 30 -15.54 -6.81 10.65
CA ILE A 30 -15.37 -8.22 10.27
C ILE A 30 -15.10 -9.10 11.49
N ASN A 31 -14.18 -8.71 12.38
CA ASN A 31 -13.72 -9.59 13.44
C ASN A 31 -14.62 -9.60 14.68
N ASN A 32 -15.29 -8.50 14.98
CA ASN A 32 -16.13 -8.38 16.17
C ASN A 32 -17.61 -8.33 15.79
N ASP A 33 -18.01 -7.34 14.98
CA ASP A 33 -19.44 -7.05 14.80
C ASP A 33 -20.15 -8.11 13.94
N MET A 34 -19.42 -8.75 13.03
CA MET A 34 -19.90 -9.85 12.20
C MET A 34 -19.63 -11.23 12.81
N GLY A 35 -18.97 -11.31 13.96
CA GLY A 35 -18.55 -12.57 14.58
C GLY A 35 -19.71 -13.53 14.87
N GLU A 36 -20.82 -13.02 15.42
CA GLU A 36 -22.03 -13.82 15.68
C GLU A 36 -22.66 -14.32 14.38
N PHE A 37 -22.72 -13.47 13.35
CA PHE A 37 -23.25 -13.85 12.05
C PHE A 37 -22.43 -14.96 11.40
N PHE A 38 -21.09 -14.91 11.50
CA PHE A 38 -20.24 -16.00 11.01
C PHE A 38 -20.46 -17.28 11.81
N ALA A 39 -20.53 -17.21 13.14
CA ALA A 39 -20.76 -18.39 13.98
C ALA A 39 -22.07 -19.13 13.61
N ASP A 40 -23.12 -18.38 13.29
CA ASP A 40 -24.45 -18.93 12.97
C ASP A 40 -24.56 -19.48 11.54
N ASN A 41 -23.68 -19.06 10.63
CA ASN A 41 -23.82 -19.35 9.20
C ASN A 41 -22.64 -20.12 8.58
N CYS A 42 -21.48 -20.19 9.22
CA CYS A 42 -20.30 -20.89 8.68
C CYS A 42 -20.60 -22.34 8.31
N SER A 43 -21.41 -23.06 9.10
CA SER A 43 -21.77 -24.46 8.82
C SER A 43 -22.55 -24.64 7.53
N LYS A 44 -23.22 -23.60 7.01
CA LYS A 44 -23.94 -23.62 5.73
C LYS A 44 -22.99 -23.60 4.52
N PHE A 45 -21.74 -23.22 4.75
CA PHE A 45 -20.67 -23.19 3.75
C PHE A 45 -19.73 -24.40 3.86
N GLU A 46 -19.96 -25.32 4.79
CA GLU A 46 -19.24 -26.60 4.88
C GLU A 46 -19.77 -27.59 3.82
N GLN A 47 -19.51 -27.30 2.55
CA GLN A 47 -19.81 -28.18 1.43
C GLN A 47 -18.54 -28.91 0.99
N ASP A 48 -18.63 -30.24 0.84
CA ASP A 48 -17.52 -31.02 0.28
C ASP A 48 -17.19 -30.57 -1.15
N PHE A 49 -15.88 -30.49 -1.46
CA PHE A 49 -15.38 -30.04 -2.76
C PHE A 49 -16.01 -30.80 -3.94
N ASP A 50 -16.19 -32.11 -3.79
CA ASP A 50 -16.80 -32.97 -4.80
C ASP A 50 -18.29 -32.68 -5.05
N SER A 51 -18.99 -32.17 -4.04
CA SER A 51 -20.40 -31.76 -4.09
C SER A 51 -20.53 -30.36 -4.69
N TYR A 52 -19.62 -29.44 -4.32
CA TYR A 52 -19.54 -28.11 -4.90
C TYR A 52 -19.29 -28.16 -6.41
N GLN A 53 -18.33 -28.98 -6.85
CA GLN A 53 -18.01 -29.10 -8.29
C GLN A 53 -19.18 -29.67 -9.12
N LYS A 54 -20.07 -30.47 -8.51
CA LYS A 54 -21.19 -31.12 -9.21
C LYS A 54 -22.49 -30.32 -9.15
N GLN A 55 -22.74 -29.61 -8.05
CA GLN A 55 -24.04 -28.98 -7.78
C GLN A 55 -23.95 -27.45 -7.69
N GLY A 56 -22.74 -26.89 -7.60
CA GLY A 56 -22.51 -25.47 -7.36
C GLY A 56 -22.90 -25.03 -5.96
N GLU A 57 -23.03 -23.72 -5.79
CA GLU A 57 -23.50 -23.07 -4.58
C GLU A 57 -24.98 -23.37 -4.32
N THR A 58 -25.36 -23.48 -3.05
CA THR A 58 -26.73 -23.73 -2.65
C THR A 58 -27.55 -22.44 -2.54
N LEU A 59 -28.88 -22.54 -2.68
CA LEU A 59 -29.78 -21.40 -2.46
C LEU A 59 -29.69 -20.84 -1.03
N GLU A 60 -29.35 -21.70 -0.07
CA GLU A 60 -29.15 -21.29 1.32
C GLU A 60 -27.86 -20.48 1.50
N GLN A 61 -26.78 -20.84 0.80
CA GLN A 61 -25.55 -20.05 0.75
C GLN A 61 -25.80 -18.68 0.09
N TYR A 62 -26.56 -18.64 -1.00
CA TYR A 62 -26.93 -17.37 -1.64
C TYR A 62 -27.78 -16.48 -0.72
N ALA A 63 -28.77 -17.04 -0.02
CA ALA A 63 -29.58 -16.30 0.94
C ALA A 63 -28.73 -15.74 2.09
N CYS A 64 -27.78 -16.53 2.59
CA CYS A 64 -26.82 -16.08 3.60
C CYS A 64 -25.91 -14.97 3.07
N TYR A 65 -25.48 -15.06 1.81
CA TYR A 65 -24.67 -14.01 1.17
C TYR A 65 -25.43 -12.69 1.03
N GLN A 66 -26.72 -12.73 0.67
CA GLN A 66 -27.55 -11.52 0.62
C GLN A 66 -27.71 -10.88 2.00
N GLU A 67 -27.89 -11.68 3.06
CA GLU A 67 -27.94 -11.16 4.43
C GLU A 67 -26.59 -10.55 4.85
N TYR A 68 -25.48 -11.19 4.46
CA TYR A 68 -24.13 -10.67 4.70
C TYR A 68 -23.92 -9.30 4.04
N GLN A 69 -24.30 -9.15 2.76
CA GLN A 69 -24.18 -7.87 2.06
C GLN A 69 -24.98 -6.77 2.76
N GLY A 70 -26.25 -7.03 3.11
CA GLY A 70 -27.09 -6.05 3.79
C GLY A 70 -26.50 -5.61 5.13
N LYS A 71 -25.93 -6.55 5.91
CA LYS A 71 -25.25 -6.20 7.17
C LYS A 71 -24.00 -5.35 6.95
N LEU A 72 -23.23 -5.61 5.90
CA LEU A 72 -22.07 -4.77 5.58
C LEU A 72 -22.47 -3.37 5.15
N GLU A 73 -23.50 -3.24 4.32
CA GLU A 73 -24.06 -1.94 3.90
C GLU A 73 -24.55 -1.14 5.12
N GLU A 74 -25.29 -1.77 6.04
CA GLU A 74 -25.73 -1.11 7.28
C GLU A 74 -24.55 -0.61 8.14
N GLN A 75 -23.44 -1.33 8.16
CA GLN A 75 -22.26 -0.91 8.92
C GLN A 75 -21.51 0.21 8.18
N LEU A 76 -21.40 0.12 6.86
CA LEU A 76 -20.78 1.15 6.04
C LEU A 76 -21.53 2.49 6.16
N GLN A 77 -22.86 2.45 6.06
CA GLN A 77 -23.71 3.63 6.27
C GLN A 77 -23.46 4.28 7.64
N LYS A 78 -23.32 3.50 8.72
CA LYS A 78 -22.98 4.04 10.05
C LYS A 78 -21.61 4.71 10.07
N PHE A 79 -20.64 4.16 9.36
CA PHE A 79 -19.31 4.77 9.25
C PHE A 79 -19.37 6.09 8.49
N VAL A 80 -20.11 6.14 7.39
CA VAL A 80 -20.32 7.34 6.56
C VAL A 80 -20.99 8.44 7.38
N GLU A 81 -22.03 8.10 8.15
CA GLU A 81 -22.70 9.03 9.07
C GLU A 81 -21.76 9.53 10.18
N GLN A 82 -20.89 8.67 10.71
CA GLN A 82 -19.91 9.05 11.75
C GLN A 82 -18.82 9.98 11.24
N GLU A 83 -18.42 9.83 9.98
CA GLU A 83 -17.41 10.66 9.33
C GLU A 83 -18.01 11.91 8.65
N GLU A 84 -19.31 12.15 8.86
CA GLU A 84 -20.08 13.32 8.39
C GLU A 84 -20.09 13.46 6.85
N PHE A 85 -20.10 12.34 6.14
CA PHE A 85 -20.32 12.33 4.70
C PHE A 85 -21.81 12.25 4.38
N ASP A 86 -22.22 12.88 3.27
CA ASP A 86 -23.61 12.91 2.82
C ASP A 86 -24.01 11.58 2.14
N ASP A 87 -23.05 10.87 1.56
CA ASP A 87 -23.25 9.61 0.83
C ASP A 87 -22.03 8.68 0.91
N GLU A 88 -22.27 7.37 0.76
CA GLU A 88 -21.24 6.34 0.78
C GLU A 88 -20.23 6.48 -0.37
N GLU A 89 -20.70 6.87 -1.57
CA GLU A 89 -19.82 7.05 -2.73
C GLU A 89 -18.81 8.17 -2.49
N GLU A 90 -19.23 9.27 -1.86
CA GLU A 90 -18.36 10.40 -1.55
C GLU A 90 -17.25 10.01 -0.56
N CYS A 91 -17.62 9.29 0.51
CA CYS A 91 -16.67 8.76 1.49
C CYS A 91 -15.62 7.85 0.82
N MET A 92 -16.07 6.93 -0.03
CA MET A 92 -15.18 5.99 -0.71
C MET A 92 -14.30 6.67 -1.76
N MET A 93 -14.83 7.65 -2.50
CA MET A 93 -14.04 8.46 -3.43
C MET A 93 -12.92 9.22 -2.70
N GLU A 94 -13.21 9.78 -1.53
CA GLU A 94 -12.22 10.51 -0.74
C GLU A 94 -11.14 9.58 -0.17
N ILE A 95 -11.52 8.40 0.33
CA ILE A 95 -10.56 7.36 0.75
C ILE A 95 -9.65 6.97 -0.43
N GLN A 96 -10.20 6.69 -1.61
CA GLN A 96 -9.42 6.34 -2.80
C GLN A 96 -8.47 7.46 -3.22
N ARG A 97 -8.93 8.72 -3.15
CA ARG A 97 -8.10 9.89 -3.44
C ARG A 97 -6.90 9.95 -2.48
N LEU A 98 -7.13 9.80 -1.18
CA LEU A 98 -6.08 9.82 -0.16
C LEU A 98 -5.07 8.69 -0.34
N VAL A 99 -5.54 7.48 -0.65
CA VAL A 99 -4.66 6.33 -0.93
C VAL A 99 -3.80 6.59 -2.16
N LYS A 100 -4.39 7.11 -3.23
CA LYS A 100 -3.66 7.44 -4.46
C LYS A 100 -2.60 8.52 -4.21
N GLU A 101 -2.93 9.55 -3.45
CA GLU A 101 -1.97 10.60 -3.10
C GLU A 101 -0.82 10.07 -2.23
N ASP A 102 -1.11 9.18 -1.28
CA ASP A 102 -0.08 8.54 -0.47
C ASP A 102 0.84 7.67 -1.33
N LEU A 103 0.27 6.88 -2.24
CA LEU A 103 1.02 6.06 -3.19
C LEU A 103 1.95 6.89 -4.07
N GLU A 104 1.46 7.99 -4.64
CA GLU A 104 2.25 8.88 -5.48
C GLU A 104 3.39 9.53 -4.68
N LYS A 105 3.11 9.99 -3.46
CA LYS A 105 4.13 10.55 -2.56
C LYS A 105 5.18 9.50 -2.20
N HIS A 106 4.75 8.28 -1.86
CA HIS A 106 5.64 7.18 -1.50
C HIS A 106 6.52 6.76 -2.69
N LYS A 107 5.96 6.71 -3.90
CA LYS A 107 6.70 6.42 -5.14
C LYS A 107 7.79 7.47 -5.41
N GLU A 108 7.48 8.75 -5.23
CA GLU A 108 8.47 9.82 -5.42
C GLU A 108 9.55 9.79 -4.33
N GLN A 109 9.17 9.54 -3.07
CA GLN A 109 10.13 9.34 -1.97
C GLN A 109 11.08 8.17 -2.24
N MET A 110 10.55 7.03 -2.71
CA MET A 110 11.35 5.86 -3.06
C MET A 110 12.30 6.15 -4.23
N LYS A 111 11.84 6.87 -5.25
CA LYS A 111 12.67 7.30 -6.39
C LYS A 111 13.83 8.20 -5.93
N MET A 112 13.56 9.15 -5.06
CA MET A 112 14.57 10.05 -4.49
C MET A 112 15.57 9.28 -3.62
N MET A 113 15.09 8.35 -2.78
CA MET A 113 15.93 7.48 -1.97
C MET A 113 16.82 6.57 -2.82
N MET A 114 16.28 5.94 -3.88
CA MET A 114 17.07 5.12 -4.80
C MET A 114 18.14 5.93 -5.53
N LYS A 115 17.84 7.16 -5.96
CA LYS A 115 18.84 8.07 -6.55
C LYS A 115 19.97 8.37 -5.57
N ALA A 116 19.63 8.70 -4.31
CA ALA A 116 20.61 8.97 -3.27
C ALA A 116 21.48 7.74 -2.96
N LEU A 117 20.86 6.55 -2.88
CA LEU A 117 21.53 5.29 -2.64
C LEU A 117 22.50 4.93 -3.78
N LYS A 118 22.07 5.03 -5.04
CA LYS A 118 22.94 4.82 -6.21
C LYS A 118 24.13 5.77 -6.20
N LYS A 119 23.91 7.05 -5.87
CA LYS A 119 24.98 8.06 -5.76
C LYS A 119 25.96 7.73 -4.64
N ALA A 120 25.48 7.30 -3.48
CA ALA A 120 26.30 6.88 -2.35
C ALA A 120 27.10 5.60 -2.68
N GLN A 121 26.46 4.61 -3.30
CA GLN A 121 27.10 3.37 -3.74
C GLN A 121 28.19 3.63 -4.79
N LYS A 122 27.93 4.47 -5.80
CA LYS A 122 28.93 4.87 -6.82
C LYS A 122 30.13 5.57 -6.16
N ARG A 123 29.90 6.45 -5.19
CA ARG A 123 30.97 7.12 -4.43
C ARG A 123 31.79 6.13 -3.60
N ALA A 124 31.13 5.22 -2.89
CA ALA A 124 31.79 4.18 -2.10
C ALA A 124 32.64 3.26 -2.99
N MET A 125 32.11 2.78 -4.12
CA MET A 125 32.88 1.96 -5.06
C MET A 125 34.07 2.73 -5.66
N LYS A 126 33.90 4.00 -6.04
CA LYS A 126 35.02 4.84 -6.51
C LYS A 126 36.10 4.99 -5.43
N ALA A 127 35.72 5.21 -4.17
CA ALA A 127 36.65 5.31 -3.06
C ALA A 127 37.39 4.00 -2.80
N ILE A 128 36.70 2.85 -2.85
CA ILE A 128 37.30 1.52 -2.71
C ILE A 128 38.28 1.26 -3.87
N LYS A 129 37.89 1.56 -5.11
CA LYS A 129 38.75 1.38 -6.30
C LYS A 129 40.00 2.27 -6.23
N ARG A 130 39.87 3.52 -5.79
CA ARG A 130 41.01 4.44 -5.56
C ARG A 130 41.93 3.92 -4.45
N ALA A 131 41.38 3.45 -3.33
CA ALA A 131 42.17 2.86 -2.25
C ALA A 131 42.91 1.58 -2.68
N GLN A 132 42.26 0.72 -3.49
CA GLN A 132 42.90 -0.48 -4.05
C GLN A 132 44.01 -0.14 -5.05
N ARG A 133 43.81 0.85 -5.94
CA ARG A 133 44.84 1.30 -6.88
C ARG A 133 46.05 1.93 -6.17
N ALA A 134 45.80 2.77 -5.17
CA ALA A 134 46.85 3.35 -4.33
C ALA A 134 47.64 2.27 -3.57
N ALA A 135 46.96 1.23 -3.07
CA ALA A 135 47.61 0.09 -2.43
C ALA A 135 48.45 -0.75 -3.42
N ASN A 136 48.06 -0.81 -4.69
CA ASN A 136 48.78 -1.54 -5.74
C ASN A 136 49.89 -0.72 -6.43
N GLY A 137 50.07 0.56 -6.07
CA GLY A 137 51.20 1.38 -6.54
C GLY A 137 51.07 1.96 -7.96
N GLU A 138 49.87 2.01 -8.55
CA GLU A 138 49.62 2.75 -9.80
C GLU A 138 49.52 4.27 -9.51
N LEU A 139 50.32 5.09 -10.22
CA LEU A 139 50.30 6.56 -10.13
C LEU A 139 49.23 7.16 -11.06
N ASP A 140 48.47 8.13 -10.53
CA ASP A 140 47.40 8.90 -11.17
C ASP A 140 47.92 9.68 -12.39
N ASP A 141 47.42 9.35 -13.59
CA ASP A 141 47.31 10.33 -14.69
C ASP A 141 45.86 10.83 -14.68
N VAL A 142 45.72 12.15 -14.52
CA VAL A 142 44.47 12.83 -14.21
C VAL A 142 43.65 13.01 -15.48
N GLU A 143 42.56 12.26 -15.59
CA GLU A 143 41.34 12.79 -16.20
C GLU A 143 40.26 12.82 -15.13
N ASP A 144 40.20 13.97 -14.45
CA ASP A 144 39.09 14.36 -13.60
C ASP A 144 37.91 14.65 -14.53
N ASP A 145 37.07 13.63 -14.76
CA ASP A 145 35.79 13.75 -15.44
C ASP A 145 34.84 14.59 -14.55
N LEU A 146 35.10 15.90 -14.56
CA LEU A 146 34.23 16.96 -14.08
C LEU A 146 33.12 17.17 -15.12
N ASP A 147 32.24 16.19 -15.31
CA ASP A 147 30.98 16.42 -16.01
C ASP A 147 29.94 15.38 -15.55
N GLU A 148 29.19 15.74 -14.51
CA GLU A 148 27.79 15.33 -14.41
C GLU A 148 26.99 16.60 -14.09
N GLU A 149 27.04 17.57 -15.01
CA GLU A 149 25.90 18.47 -15.19
C GLU A 149 24.75 17.70 -15.83
N ASP A 150 23.61 17.86 -15.20
CA ASP A 150 22.29 17.39 -15.57
C ASP A 150 21.91 17.82 -16.99
N LYS A 151 22.07 16.93 -17.98
CA LYS A 151 21.47 17.07 -19.31
C LYS A 151 20.29 16.12 -19.47
N SER A 152 19.14 16.66 -19.13
CA SER A 152 17.85 16.31 -19.74
C SER A 152 17.95 16.42 -21.27
N SER A 153 17.80 15.30 -21.99
CA SER A 153 16.76 15.06 -23.02
C SER A 153 17.13 13.94 -24.03
N SER A 154 16.10 13.17 -24.40
CA SER A 154 15.81 12.67 -25.76
C SER A 154 16.65 11.54 -26.39
N ASP A 155 15.95 10.43 -26.70
CA ASP A 155 16.09 9.48 -27.83
C ASP A 155 17.47 9.00 -28.30
N SER A 156 17.74 7.69 -28.17
CA SER A 156 17.70 6.74 -29.30
C SER A 156 18.22 5.34 -28.93
N ASP A 157 17.57 4.35 -29.54
CA ASP A 157 17.77 2.89 -29.55
C ASP A 157 19.18 2.33 -29.79
N ASN A 158 19.36 1.09 -29.28
CA ASN A 158 20.32 0.01 -29.62
C ASN A 158 21.83 0.29 -29.42
N ASP A 159 22.68 -0.63 -28.94
CA ASP A 159 22.74 -2.08 -29.16
C ASP A 159 23.64 -2.77 -28.10
N ASP A 160 23.44 -4.08 -27.93
CA ASP A 160 24.06 -5.02 -26.98
C ASP A 160 25.59 -4.99 -26.80
N LYS A 161 26.05 -5.18 -25.54
CA LYS A 161 27.10 -6.17 -25.15
C LYS A 161 27.32 -6.29 -23.63
N ASP A 162 26.77 -7.36 -23.09
CA ASP A 162 27.32 -8.36 -22.15
C ASP A 162 28.44 -7.97 -21.17
N GLY A 163 28.23 -8.32 -19.89
CA GLY A 163 29.20 -8.21 -18.80
C GLY A 163 28.54 -8.20 -17.43
N GLY A 164 27.85 -9.29 -17.07
CA GLY A 164 27.13 -9.43 -15.81
C GLY A 164 27.99 -9.26 -14.55
N ASP A 165 27.45 -8.49 -13.59
CA ASP A 165 27.78 -8.62 -12.17
C ASP A 165 26.48 -8.57 -11.35
N ASP A 166 25.74 -9.68 -11.41
CA ASP A 166 24.53 -9.96 -10.60
C ASP A 166 24.88 -10.23 -9.12
N ARG A 167 25.78 -9.44 -8.53
CA ARG A 167 26.17 -9.55 -7.10
C ARG A 167 25.58 -8.43 -6.23
N LEU A 168 24.61 -7.68 -6.74
CA LEU A 168 24.05 -6.50 -6.07
C LEU A 168 22.73 -6.72 -5.31
N ALA A 169 22.30 -7.96 -5.07
CA ALA A 169 21.26 -8.26 -4.10
C ALA A 169 21.85 -9.19 -3.03
N PRO A 170 21.95 -8.76 -1.75
CA PRO A 170 20.77 -8.53 -0.93
C PRO A 170 20.99 -7.44 0.16
N MET A 171 20.43 -6.25 -0.02
CA MET A 171 20.31 -5.28 1.10
C MET A 171 19.00 -4.47 1.02
N MET A 172 17.97 -5.01 0.38
CA MET A 172 16.67 -4.34 0.18
C MET A 172 15.53 -4.82 1.10
N VAL A 173 15.78 -5.68 2.09
CA VAL A 173 14.67 -6.37 2.80
C VAL A 173 14.17 -5.65 4.06
N PHE A 174 14.80 -4.55 4.54
CA PHE A 174 14.54 -4.10 5.93
C PHE A 174 13.84 -2.74 6.12
N PHE A 175 13.43 -2.00 5.09
CA PHE A 175 12.80 -0.68 5.31
C PHE A 175 11.70 -0.35 4.30
N SER A 176 10.64 -1.14 4.27
CA SER A 176 9.34 -0.69 3.76
C SER A 176 8.38 -0.51 4.93
N PRO A 177 8.21 0.71 5.49
CA PRO A 177 7.03 0.98 6.30
C PRO A 177 5.79 0.67 5.44
N THR A 178 4.83 -0.07 6.00
CA THR A 178 3.60 -0.45 5.31
C THR A 178 2.86 0.78 4.79
N THR A 179 2.56 0.83 3.50
CA THR A 179 1.85 1.96 2.86
C THR A 179 0.36 1.91 3.16
N LEU A 180 -0.36 3.03 3.03
CA LEU A 180 -1.82 3.05 3.18
C LEU A 180 -2.52 2.17 2.15
N GLU A 181 -1.96 2.10 0.94
CA GLU A 181 -2.38 1.15 -0.11
C GLU A 181 -2.33 -0.29 0.40
N GLN A 182 -1.22 -0.72 1.02
CA GLN A 182 -1.12 -2.08 1.57
C GLN A 182 -2.13 -2.35 2.68
N LEU A 183 -2.51 -1.34 3.45
CA LEU A 183 -3.55 -1.47 4.47
C LEU A 183 -4.94 -1.60 3.86
N VAL A 184 -5.24 -0.81 2.83
CA VAL A 184 -6.52 -0.89 2.11
C VAL A 184 -6.60 -2.19 1.32
N GLU A 185 -5.56 -2.59 0.59
CA GLU A 185 -5.49 -3.89 -0.08
C GLU A 185 -5.65 -5.04 0.92
N MET A 186 -5.08 -4.95 2.11
CA MET A 186 -5.27 -5.98 3.15
C MET A 186 -6.73 -6.09 3.59
N VAL A 187 -7.45 -4.97 3.70
CA VAL A 187 -8.88 -4.95 4.02
C VAL A 187 -9.74 -5.43 2.85
N MET A 188 -9.44 -5.00 1.62
CA MET A 188 -10.16 -5.43 0.43
C MET A 188 -9.98 -6.93 0.19
N ASN A 189 -8.76 -7.45 0.41
CA ASN A 189 -8.46 -8.89 0.36
C ASN A 189 -9.12 -9.70 1.49
N LEU A 190 -9.52 -9.07 2.60
CA LEU A 190 -10.31 -9.73 3.65
C LEU A 190 -11.80 -9.84 3.26
N GLY A 191 -12.28 -8.95 2.38
CA GLY A 191 -13.63 -9.00 1.81
C GLY A 191 -13.74 -9.93 0.59
N GLU A 192 -12.65 -10.16 -0.12
CA GLU A 192 -12.59 -11.13 -1.22
C GLU A 192 -12.48 -12.56 -0.66
N TYR A 193 -13.62 -13.23 -0.51
CA TYR A 193 -13.62 -14.70 -0.46
C TYR A 193 -13.04 -15.22 -1.78
N GLN A 194 -11.81 -15.75 -1.74
CA GLN A 194 -11.31 -16.63 -2.80
C GLN A 194 -12.19 -17.89 -2.84
N THR A 195 -13.26 -17.85 -3.63
CA THR A 195 -13.97 -19.04 -4.09
C THR A 195 -13.07 -19.70 -5.14
N LEU A 196 -12.19 -20.61 -4.69
CA LEU A 196 -11.44 -21.53 -5.56
C LEU A 196 -12.33 -22.68 -6.04
#